data_AF-A0A0V0Y4F7-F1
#
_entry.id   AF-A0A0V0Y4F7-F1
#
_cell.length_a   1.000
_cell.length_b   1.000
_cell.length_c   1.000
_cell.angle_alpha   90.00
_cell.angle_beta   90.00
_cell.angle_gamma   90.00
#
_symmetry.space_group_name_H-M   'P 1'
#
loop_
_entity.id
_entity.type
_entity.pdbx_description
1 polymer ?
#
loop_
_entity_poly.entity_id
_entity_poly.type
_entity_poly.pdbx_seq_one_letter_code
_entity_poly.pdbx_strand_id
1 'polypeptide(L)'
;MTMRVCSVAQLANCPLNVTSVMSKSAAKKIASARKNGQVVFGETTCAALGADGSHIYDSNFKNAAALVTSPPIRPESGLRWKFINRLACDELQMVSSGHCAFTSQQKNVGLNDFSRIPFGVHGAEERMMIVWQSAVNTGKMDLMRFVAVTSSNAAKIFNIYPKKGRIAVGSDADLVIWDPKAERIISSEKHQSASDCNIFEGFRCVGIPVITISNGNIVFENGEVTATAGNGKYISLAPFSGVVYDRILAREKIPHHMLDGLHLESEINKDHANHTNADEFHNRPLTKAGYRNLLDSSFALSGAQVDDDKDIRRMSKRVVKPPGGDSHRIW
;
A
#
# COMPACT_ATOMS: atom_id res chain seq x y z
N MET A 1 3.85 -12.14 1.07
CA MET A 1 2.48 -11.56 1.09
C MET A 1 2.05 -10.99 -0.26
N THR A 2 2.76 -10.00 -0.84
CA THR A 2 2.38 -9.35 -2.11
C THR A 2 2.14 -10.33 -3.27
N MET A 3 3.03 -11.31 -3.47
CA MET A 3 2.84 -12.35 -4.49
C MET A 3 1.53 -13.11 -4.33
N ARG A 4 1.22 -13.55 -3.10
CA ARG A 4 0.01 -14.30 -2.80
C ARG A 4 -1.24 -13.50 -3.12
N VAL A 5 -1.30 -12.23 -2.71
CA VAL A 5 -2.49 -11.40 -2.99
C VAL A 5 -2.64 -11.07 -4.47
N CYS A 6 -1.54 -10.88 -5.21
CA CYS A 6 -1.60 -10.75 -6.67
C CYS A 6 -2.17 -12.01 -7.34
N SER A 7 -1.71 -13.21 -6.94
CA SER A 7 -2.23 -14.46 -7.47
C SER A 7 -3.72 -14.66 -7.17
N VAL A 8 -4.15 -14.36 -5.93
CA VAL A 8 -5.58 -14.45 -5.56
C VAL A 8 -6.42 -13.44 -6.35
N ALA A 9 -5.95 -12.21 -6.50
CA ALA A 9 -6.65 -11.18 -7.28
C ALA A 9 -6.77 -11.57 -8.76
N GLN A 10 -5.71 -12.15 -9.34
CA GLN A 10 -5.72 -12.68 -10.69
C GLN A 10 -6.75 -13.81 -10.86
N LEU A 11 -6.77 -14.79 -9.94
CA LEU A 11 -7.75 -15.89 -9.96
C LEU A 11 -9.19 -15.38 -9.84
N ALA A 12 -9.40 -14.34 -9.02
CA ALA A 12 -10.70 -13.72 -8.84
C ALA A 12 -11.07 -12.71 -9.95
N ASN A 13 -10.21 -12.51 -10.96
CA ASN A 13 -10.33 -11.43 -11.95
C ASN A 13 -10.67 -10.07 -11.30
N CYS A 14 -10.06 -9.77 -10.15
CA CYS A 14 -10.37 -8.61 -9.33
C CYS A 14 -9.21 -7.60 -9.39
N PRO A 15 -9.49 -6.30 -9.55
CA PRO A 15 -8.46 -5.28 -9.46
C PRO A 15 -7.89 -5.20 -8.04
N LEU A 16 -6.57 -5.04 -7.92
CA LEU A 16 -5.88 -4.97 -6.63
C LEU A 16 -5.10 -3.68 -6.50
N ASN A 17 -5.25 -2.97 -5.38
CA ASN A 17 -4.32 -1.90 -4.99
C ASN A 17 -3.49 -2.36 -3.78
N VAL A 18 -2.16 -2.40 -3.94
CA VAL A 18 -1.23 -2.73 -2.85
C VAL A 18 -0.72 -1.45 -2.24
N THR A 19 -1.15 -1.17 -1.01
CA THR A 19 -0.77 0.03 -0.26
C THR A 19 0.56 -0.14 0.49
N SER A 20 1.16 0.99 0.87
CA SER A 20 2.35 1.04 1.72
C SER A 20 3.50 0.12 1.27
N VAL A 21 3.80 0.12 -0.04
CA VAL A 21 4.90 -0.67 -0.59
C VAL A 21 6.24 -0.08 -0.13
N MET A 22 6.90 -0.77 0.80
CA MET A 22 8.18 -0.34 1.41
C MET A 22 9.39 -1.22 1.04
N SER A 23 9.21 -2.30 0.25
CA SER A 23 10.32 -3.19 -0.13
C SER A 23 10.51 -3.33 -1.64
N LYS A 24 11.77 -3.50 -2.06
CA LYS A 24 12.13 -3.74 -3.47
C LYS A 24 11.47 -5.00 -4.05
N SER A 25 11.34 -6.05 -3.24
CA SER A 25 10.76 -7.32 -3.66
C SER A 25 9.25 -7.21 -3.89
N ALA A 26 8.54 -6.48 -3.02
CA ALA A 26 7.12 -6.19 -3.21
C ALA A 26 6.91 -5.34 -4.47
N ALA A 27 7.69 -4.27 -4.65
CA ALA A 27 7.59 -3.41 -5.82
C ALA A 27 7.92 -4.17 -7.13
N LYS A 28 8.94 -5.04 -7.13
CA LYS A 28 9.27 -5.91 -8.27
C LYS A 28 8.11 -6.85 -8.62
N LYS A 29 7.43 -7.42 -7.61
CA LYS A 29 6.30 -8.32 -7.87
C LYS A 29 5.10 -7.59 -8.45
N ILE A 30 4.81 -6.37 -7.99
CA ILE A 30 3.76 -5.52 -8.57
C ILE A 30 4.07 -5.20 -10.03
N ALA A 31 5.30 -4.78 -10.32
CA ALA A 31 5.75 -4.51 -11.69
C ALA A 31 5.59 -5.74 -12.60
N SER A 32 6.03 -6.92 -12.14
CA SER A 32 5.88 -8.18 -12.88
C SER A 32 4.41 -8.55 -13.10
N ALA A 33 3.55 -8.42 -12.08
CA ALA A 33 2.12 -8.67 -12.21
C ALA A 33 1.47 -7.76 -13.27
N ARG A 34 1.81 -6.47 -13.26
CA ARG A 34 1.34 -5.49 -14.26
C ARG A 34 1.83 -5.81 -15.67
N LYS A 35 3.11 -6.19 -15.80
CA LYS A 35 3.70 -6.61 -17.08
C LYS A 35 2.96 -7.81 -17.66
N ASN A 36 2.51 -8.74 -16.81
CA ASN A 36 1.71 -9.91 -17.20
C ASN A 36 0.21 -9.58 -17.36
N GLY A 37 -0.14 -8.29 -17.50
CA GLY A 37 -1.51 -7.87 -17.74
C GLY A 37 -2.43 -7.88 -16.51
N GLN A 38 -1.97 -8.23 -15.31
CA GLN A 38 -2.84 -8.14 -14.14
C GLN A 38 -3.25 -6.69 -13.86
N VAL A 39 -4.49 -6.49 -13.40
CA VAL A 39 -4.98 -5.16 -12.98
C VAL A 39 -4.53 -4.92 -11.54
N VAL A 40 -3.25 -4.59 -11.38
CA VAL A 40 -2.64 -4.30 -10.07
C VAL A 40 -2.11 -2.88 -10.06
N PHE A 41 -2.39 -2.18 -8.98
CA PHE A 41 -1.86 -0.87 -8.62
C PHE A 41 -0.96 -1.00 -7.39
N GLY A 42 0.06 -0.16 -7.32
CA GLY A 42 0.99 -0.08 -6.21
C GLY A 42 1.13 1.37 -5.74
N GLU A 43 1.03 1.53 -4.44
CA GLU A 43 1.21 2.79 -3.73
C GLU A 43 2.39 2.66 -2.79
N THR A 44 3.36 3.55 -2.91
CA THR A 44 4.44 3.70 -1.92
C THR A 44 4.19 4.92 -1.04
N THR A 45 4.97 5.10 0.02
CA THR A 45 4.82 6.22 0.94
C THR A 45 5.97 7.21 0.79
N CYS A 46 5.78 8.45 1.21
CA CYS A 46 6.88 9.42 1.27
C CYS A 46 8.00 8.98 2.22
N ALA A 47 7.71 8.13 3.23
CA ALA A 47 8.74 7.54 4.07
C ALA A 47 9.74 6.68 3.27
N ALA A 48 9.28 5.88 2.29
CA ALA A 48 10.16 5.12 1.40
C ALA A 48 11.04 6.01 0.50
N LEU A 49 10.62 7.25 0.28
CA LEU A 49 11.28 8.20 -0.61
C LEU A 49 12.18 9.19 0.12
N GLY A 50 11.90 9.49 1.40
CA GLY A 50 12.59 10.55 2.13
C GLY A 50 13.33 10.10 3.38
N ALA A 51 12.81 9.10 4.11
CA ALA A 51 13.35 8.73 5.41
C ALA A 51 14.61 7.88 5.28
N ASP A 52 15.50 7.98 6.27
CA ASP A 52 16.61 7.05 6.43
C ASP A 52 16.23 5.96 7.45
N GLY A 53 16.04 4.74 6.96
CA GLY A 53 15.69 3.60 7.81
C GLY A 53 16.79 3.17 8.77
N SER A 54 18.02 3.68 8.63
CA SER A 54 19.13 3.37 9.54
C SER A 54 18.87 3.88 10.97
N HIS A 55 18.07 4.96 11.12
CA HIS A 55 17.72 5.54 12.42
C HIS A 55 16.87 4.64 13.32
N ILE A 56 16.38 3.49 12.82
CA ILE A 56 15.77 2.48 13.70
C ILE A 56 16.77 1.89 14.71
N TYR A 57 18.07 2.03 14.44
CA TYR A 57 19.17 1.61 15.32
C TYR A 57 19.80 2.78 16.11
N ASP A 58 19.15 3.95 16.13
CA ASP A 58 19.59 5.09 16.94
C ASP A 58 19.62 4.69 18.43
N SER A 59 20.67 5.12 19.15
CA SER A 59 20.81 4.86 20.58
C SER A 59 19.76 5.59 21.41
N ASN A 60 19.21 6.69 20.87
CA ASN A 60 18.08 7.39 21.46
C ASN A 60 16.77 6.70 21.05
N PHE A 61 16.10 6.10 22.04
CA PHE A 61 14.82 5.42 21.85
C PHE A 61 13.77 6.31 21.19
N LYS A 62 13.69 7.61 21.52
CA LYS A 62 12.72 8.54 20.91
C LYS A 62 12.90 8.59 19.39
N ASN A 63 14.15 8.66 18.92
CA ASN A 63 14.46 8.70 17.50
C ASN A 63 14.15 7.37 16.81
N ALA A 64 14.59 6.25 17.40
CA ALA A 64 14.34 4.93 16.84
C ALA A 64 12.83 4.59 16.77
N ALA A 65 12.09 4.87 17.85
CA ALA A 65 10.66 4.60 17.94
C ALA A 65 9.82 5.47 16.97
N ALA A 66 10.30 6.66 16.61
CA ALA A 66 9.64 7.54 15.66
C ALA A 66 9.51 6.90 14.26
N LEU A 67 10.44 6.01 13.86
CA LEU A 67 10.41 5.32 12.57
C LEU A 67 9.54 4.04 12.55
N VAL A 68 9.03 3.61 13.71
CA VAL A 68 8.31 2.34 13.84
C VAL A 68 6.96 2.41 13.13
N THR A 69 6.84 1.66 12.04
CA THR A 69 5.65 1.55 11.20
C THR A 69 5.56 0.17 10.53
N SER A 70 4.43 -0.13 9.90
CA SER A 70 4.19 -1.40 9.20
C SER A 70 3.62 -1.16 7.80
N PRO A 71 4.27 -1.66 6.73
CA PRO A 71 5.58 -2.33 6.73
C PRO A 71 6.73 -1.39 7.16
N PRO A 72 7.84 -1.91 7.72
CA PRO A 72 8.90 -1.06 8.26
C PRO A 72 9.66 -0.31 7.16
N ILE A 73 10.15 0.89 7.51
CA ILE A 73 11.13 1.64 6.71
C ILE A 73 12.39 0.78 6.60
N ARG A 74 12.96 0.69 5.39
CA ARG A 74 14.10 -0.19 5.13
C ARG A 74 15.40 0.63 5.17
N PRO A 75 16.45 0.15 5.85
CA PRO A 75 17.75 0.81 5.90
C PRO A 75 18.60 0.59 4.63
N GLU A 76 18.08 -0.10 3.60
CA GLU A 76 18.82 -0.40 2.38
C GLU A 76 19.17 0.88 1.62
N SER A 77 20.46 1.13 1.42
CA SER A 77 20.96 2.25 0.63
C SER A 77 20.49 2.16 -0.83
N GLY A 78 20.18 3.31 -1.41
CA GLY A 78 19.68 3.41 -2.79
C GLY A 78 18.28 2.85 -3.03
N LEU A 79 17.57 2.36 -2.00
CA LEU A 79 16.18 1.91 -2.14
C LEU A 79 15.27 3.03 -2.65
N ARG A 80 15.45 4.25 -2.15
CA ARG A 80 14.81 5.48 -2.63
C ARG A 80 14.80 5.57 -4.16
N TRP A 81 15.98 5.45 -4.79
CA TRP A 81 16.13 5.53 -6.24
C TRP A 81 15.37 4.43 -6.98
N LYS A 82 15.34 3.22 -6.42
CA LYS A 82 14.55 2.12 -6.99
C LYS A 82 13.07 2.48 -7.01
N PHE A 83 12.52 3.01 -5.91
CA PHE A 83 11.12 3.43 -5.86
C PHE A 83 10.81 4.58 -6.83
N ILE A 84 11.68 5.58 -6.90
CA ILE A 84 11.52 6.71 -7.82
C ILE A 84 11.49 6.24 -9.27
N ASN A 85 12.41 5.36 -9.67
CA ASN A 85 12.41 4.82 -11.04
C ASN A 85 11.11 4.07 -11.34
N ARG A 86 10.59 3.28 -10.38
CA ARG A 86 9.33 2.56 -10.55
C ARG A 86 8.12 3.50 -10.63
N LEU A 87 8.14 4.60 -9.87
CA LEU A 87 7.13 5.65 -9.99
C LEU A 87 7.23 6.36 -11.33
N ALA A 88 8.43 6.68 -11.81
CA ALA A 88 8.65 7.33 -13.09
C ALA A 88 8.17 6.45 -14.27
N CYS A 89 8.44 5.15 -14.23
CA CYS A 89 8.04 4.19 -15.26
C CYS A 89 6.61 3.63 -15.11
N ASP A 90 5.78 4.18 -14.21
CA ASP A 90 4.40 3.70 -13.95
C ASP A 90 4.27 2.24 -13.52
N GLU A 91 5.33 1.67 -12.94
CA GLU A 91 5.26 0.39 -12.24
C GLU A 91 4.60 0.54 -10.86
N LEU A 92 4.80 1.70 -10.21
CA LEU A 92 4.02 2.19 -9.07
C LEU A 92 3.28 3.47 -9.50
N GLN A 93 2.03 3.64 -9.04
CA GLN A 93 1.13 4.66 -9.57
C GLN A 93 0.93 5.84 -8.61
N MET A 94 1.10 5.62 -7.31
CA MET A 94 0.74 6.62 -6.29
C MET A 94 1.79 6.73 -5.20
N VAL A 95 1.93 7.94 -4.67
CA VAL A 95 2.64 8.21 -3.42
C VAL A 95 1.65 8.73 -2.40
N SER A 96 1.46 8.00 -1.31
CA SER A 96 0.70 8.43 -0.14
C SER A 96 1.63 8.93 0.97
N SER A 97 1.06 9.53 2.01
CA SER A 97 1.83 9.92 3.21
C SER A 97 2.03 8.75 4.17
N GLY A 98 1.09 7.81 4.20
CA GLY A 98 1.01 6.81 5.29
C GLY A 98 0.79 7.45 6.66
N HIS A 99 0.26 8.68 6.70
CA HIS A 99 0.19 9.50 7.92
C HIS A 99 -0.65 8.83 9.02
N CYS A 100 0.03 8.46 10.10
CA CYS A 100 -0.53 7.98 11.35
C CYS A 100 0.44 8.43 12.45
N ALA A 101 0.28 9.68 12.89
CA ALA A 101 1.22 10.33 13.78
C ALA A 101 0.94 9.98 15.25
N PHE A 102 2.00 9.70 16.00
CA PHE A 102 1.99 9.52 17.45
C PHE A 102 3.09 10.37 18.06
N THR A 103 2.84 10.90 19.25
CA THR A 103 3.88 11.60 20.01
C THR A 103 4.91 10.62 20.56
N SER A 104 6.09 11.10 20.90
CA SER A 104 7.13 10.33 21.56
C SER A 104 6.65 9.70 22.87
N GLN A 105 5.80 10.41 23.62
CA GLN A 105 5.17 9.89 24.84
C GLN A 105 4.27 8.69 24.55
N GLN A 106 3.46 8.73 23.48
CA GLN A 106 2.63 7.60 23.07
C GLN A 106 3.49 6.42 22.60
N LYS A 107 4.59 6.69 21.89
CA LYS A 107 5.56 5.68 21.45
C LYS A 107 6.30 5.01 22.63
N ASN A 108 6.46 5.72 23.74
CA ASN A 108 7.18 5.24 24.94
C ASN A 108 6.54 4.03 25.63
N VAL A 109 5.28 3.71 25.33
CA VAL A 109 4.61 2.48 25.83
C VAL A 109 5.38 1.20 25.43
N GLY A 110 6.14 1.25 24.34
CA GLY A 110 6.96 0.12 23.88
C GLY A 110 8.46 0.22 24.20
N LEU A 111 8.87 1.04 25.18
CA LEU A 111 10.29 1.19 25.58
C LEU A 111 10.98 -0.15 25.85
N ASN A 112 10.27 -1.06 26.53
CA ASN A 112 10.79 -2.39 26.89
C ASN A 112 10.24 -3.52 26.01
N ASP A 113 9.40 -3.20 25.01
CA ASP A 113 8.78 -4.17 24.12
C ASP A 113 8.34 -3.47 22.82
N PHE A 114 9.11 -3.69 21.74
CA PHE A 114 8.86 -3.04 20.46
C PHE A 114 7.47 -3.35 19.88
N SER A 115 6.88 -4.50 20.24
CA SER A 115 5.56 -4.92 19.75
C SER A 115 4.43 -4.02 20.28
N ARG A 116 4.69 -3.30 21.38
CA ARG A 116 3.76 -2.35 22.00
C ARG A 116 3.92 -0.92 21.50
N ILE A 117 4.93 -0.63 20.67
CA ILE A 117 5.08 0.67 20.05
C ILE A 117 3.95 0.84 19.02
N PRO A 118 3.10 1.89 19.11
CA PRO A 118 2.08 2.13 18.11
C PRO A 118 2.71 2.35 16.73
N PHE A 119 2.28 1.59 15.72
CA PHE A 119 2.82 1.67 14.36
C PHE A 119 2.28 2.89 13.63
N GLY A 120 3.16 3.75 13.14
CA GLY A 120 2.75 4.92 12.38
C GLY A 120 3.84 6.00 12.33
N VAL A 121 3.81 6.77 11.25
CA VAL A 121 4.68 7.93 10.99
C VAL A 121 3.85 9.06 10.41
N HIS A 122 4.30 10.31 10.53
CA HIS A 122 3.73 11.44 9.80
C HIS A 122 4.29 11.54 8.37
N GLY A 123 3.85 12.55 7.62
CA GLY A 123 4.17 12.66 6.19
C GLY A 123 3.11 13.39 5.36
N ALA A 124 1.98 13.81 5.96
CA ALA A 124 0.89 14.45 5.23
C ALA A 124 1.33 15.79 4.62
N GLU A 125 2.08 16.59 5.40
CA GLU A 125 2.65 17.87 4.98
C GLU A 125 3.84 17.67 4.03
N GLU A 126 4.71 16.72 4.33
CA GLU A 126 6.02 16.58 3.70
C GLU A 126 5.96 15.87 2.35
N ARG A 127 4.92 15.05 2.11
CA ARG A 127 4.82 14.13 0.97
C ARG A 127 5.18 14.77 -0.36
N MET A 128 4.59 15.92 -0.70
CA MET A 128 4.82 16.55 -2.00
C MET A 128 6.24 17.11 -2.12
N MET A 129 6.77 17.72 -1.05
CA MET A 129 8.13 18.27 -1.02
C MET A 129 9.18 17.16 -1.18
N ILE A 130 8.98 16.03 -0.49
CA ILE A 130 9.89 14.87 -0.58
C ILE A 130 9.90 14.28 -1.99
N VAL A 131 8.71 14.09 -2.59
CA VAL A 131 8.62 13.55 -3.95
C VAL A 131 9.29 14.51 -4.94
N TRP A 132 9.02 15.81 -4.82
CA TRP A 132 9.62 16.83 -5.67
C TRP A 132 11.15 16.82 -5.56
N GLN A 133 11.67 16.99 -4.33
CA GLN A 133 13.11 17.04 -4.10
C GLN A 133 13.81 15.76 -4.54
N SER A 134 13.23 14.60 -4.26
CA SER A 134 13.88 13.32 -4.50
C SER A 134 13.79 12.90 -5.97
N ALA A 135 12.71 13.25 -6.68
CA ALA A 135 12.44 12.75 -8.03
C ALA A 135 12.52 13.82 -9.13
N VAL A 136 11.95 15.01 -8.90
CA VAL A 136 11.89 16.08 -9.91
C VAL A 136 13.23 16.78 -10.01
N ASN A 137 13.77 17.28 -8.89
CA ASN A 137 15.04 18.00 -8.87
C ASN A 137 16.23 17.13 -9.29
N THR A 138 16.08 15.80 -9.26
CA THR A 138 17.11 14.83 -9.64
C THR A 138 17.00 14.41 -11.11
N GLY A 139 16.02 14.94 -11.85
CA GLY A 139 15.76 14.62 -13.26
C GLY A 139 15.19 13.22 -13.50
N LYS A 140 14.79 12.49 -12.46
CA LYS A 140 14.19 11.15 -12.58
C LYS A 140 12.72 11.18 -12.96
N MET A 141 12.04 12.29 -12.70
CA MET A 141 10.61 12.47 -12.92
C MET A 141 10.35 13.87 -13.44
N ASP A 142 9.54 13.99 -14.51
CA ASP A 142 9.09 15.30 -14.97
C ASP A 142 7.90 15.83 -14.13
N LEU A 143 7.51 17.08 -14.39
CA LEU A 143 6.43 17.75 -13.67
C LEU A 143 5.07 17.06 -13.87
N MET A 144 4.82 16.52 -15.06
CA MET A 144 3.54 15.89 -15.39
C MET A 144 3.39 14.57 -14.64
N ARG A 145 4.48 13.82 -14.52
CA ARG A 145 4.53 12.58 -13.76
C ARG A 145 4.47 12.85 -12.25
N PHE A 146 5.07 13.94 -11.76
CA PHE A 146 4.89 14.40 -10.38
C PHE A 146 3.41 14.65 -10.07
N VAL A 147 2.70 15.39 -10.92
CA VAL A 147 1.25 15.61 -10.78
C VAL A 147 0.48 14.29 -10.81
N ALA A 148 0.85 13.38 -11.72
CA ALA A 148 0.18 12.08 -11.85
C ALA A 148 0.28 11.23 -10.58
N VAL A 149 1.48 11.06 -10.01
CA VAL A 149 1.69 10.21 -8.83
C VAL A 149 1.23 10.84 -7.51
N THR A 150 1.05 12.17 -7.48
CA THR A 150 0.60 12.88 -6.27
C THR A 150 -0.89 13.20 -6.25
N SER A 151 -1.58 13.17 -7.41
CA SER A 151 -3.01 13.53 -7.51
C SER A 151 -3.77 12.77 -8.61
N SER A 152 -3.42 12.91 -9.89
CA SER A 152 -4.29 12.48 -11.00
C SER A 152 -4.54 10.96 -11.03
N ASN A 153 -3.53 10.15 -10.72
CA ASN A 153 -3.70 8.69 -10.69
C ASN A 153 -4.64 8.27 -9.57
N ALA A 154 -4.53 8.87 -8.38
CA ALA A 154 -5.45 8.62 -7.28
C ALA A 154 -6.88 9.01 -7.66
N ALA A 155 -7.08 10.19 -8.25
CA ALA A 155 -8.40 10.64 -8.70
C ALA A 155 -9.03 9.68 -9.72
N LYS A 156 -8.23 9.14 -10.66
CA LYS A 156 -8.70 8.15 -11.65
C LYS A 156 -9.05 6.82 -10.99
N ILE A 157 -8.17 6.28 -10.15
CA ILE A 157 -8.36 4.99 -9.48
C ILE A 157 -9.58 5.02 -8.57
N PHE A 158 -9.76 6.10 -7.80
CA PHE A 158 -10.88 6.29 -6.87
C PHE A 158 -12.12 6.94 -7.51
N ASN A 159 -12.19 7.01 -8.84
CA ASN A 159 -13.36 7.43 -9.61
C ASN A 159 -13.88 8.86 -9.33
N ILE A 160 -12.97 9.81 -9.15
CA ILE A 160 -13.28 11.24 -8.93
C ILE A 160 -12.56 12.16 -9.91
N TYR A 161 -12.02 11.61 -11.01
CA TYR A 161 -11.43 12.37 -12.10
C TYR A 161 -12.51 12.72 -13.15
N PRO A 162 -12.53 13.94 -13.73
CA PRO A 162 -11.60 15.04 -13.55
C PRO A 162 -12.00 16.02 -12.43
N LYS A 163 -13.03 15.73 -11.62
CA LYS A 163 -13.46 16.60 -10.51
C LYS A 163 -12.30 16.95 -9.59
N LYS A 164 -11.41 15.99 -9.29
CA LYS A 164 -10.12 16.19 -8.61
C LYS A 164 -8.96 15.80 -9.51
N GLY A 165 -7.77 16.31 -9.18
CA GLY A 165 -6.50 15.89 -9.79
C GLY A 165 -6.31 16.37 -11.24
N ARG A 166 -7.04 17.40 -11.67
CA ARG A 166 -6.85 18.10 -12.95
C ARG A 166 -7.19 19.59 -12.80
N ILE A 167 -6.42 20.45 -13.44
CA ILE A 167 -6.79 21.85 -13.66
C ILE A 167 -7.53 21.92 -14.99
N ALA A 168 -8.85 22.09 -14.93
CA ALA A 168 -9.71 22.22 -16.10
C ALA A 168 -11.02 22.92 -15.69
N VAL A 169 -11.69 23.53 -16.66
CA VAL A 169 -13.05 24.06 -16.46
C VAL A 169 -13.97 22.92 -15.98
N GLY A 170 -14.68 23.16 -14.88
CA GLY A 170 -15.57 22.18 -14.24
C GLY A 170 -14.91 21.27 -13.18
N SER A 171 -13.58 21.31 -13.02
CA SER A 171 -12.89 20.67 -11.89
C SER A 171 -13.02 21.51 -10.63
N ASP A 172 -12.94 20.89 -9.46
CA ASP A 172 -12.93 21.61 -8.19
C ASP A 172 -11.65 22.46 -8.09
N ALA A 173 -11.78 23.67 -7.53
CA ALA A 173 -10.67 24.60 -7.33
C ALA A 173 -9.79 24.19 -6.12
N ASP A 174 -9.21 22.99 -6.20
CA ASP A 174 -8.17 22.49 -5.30
C ASP A 174 -6.82 22.62 -5.99
N LEU A 175 -6.10 23.69 -5.67
CA LEU A 175 -4.91 24.12 -6.38
C LEU A 175 -3.76 24.35 -5.40
N VAL A 176 -2.53 24.15 -5.88
CA VAL A 176 -1.32 24.49 -5.14
C VAL A 176 -0.48 25.39 -6.03
N ILE A 177 -0.16 26.58 -5.54
CA ILE A 177 0.88 27.42 -6.13
C ILE A 177 2.20 26.90 -5.56
N TRP A 178 3.05 26.40 -6.45
CA TRP A 178 4.28 25.72 -6.10
C TRP A 178 5.47 26.55 -6.56
N ASP A 179 6.36 26.93 -5.64
CA ASP A 179 7.61 27.60 -5.99
C ASP A 179 8.72 26.55 -6.11
N PRO A 180 9.25 26.28 -7.33
CA PRO A 180 10.27 25.27 -7.55
C PRO A 180 11.66 25.65 -7.04
N LYS A 181 11.87 26.90 -6.62
CA LYS A 181 13.17 27.45 -6.17
C LYS A 181 13.21 27.73 -4.68
N ALA A 182 12.06 27.98 -4.06
CA ALA A 182 11.99 28.18 -2.62
C ALA A 182 12.44 26.92 -1.86
N GLU A 183 13.10 27.13 -0.74
CA GLU A 183 13.75 26.09 0.05
C GLU A 183 13.15 26.00 1.45
N ARG A 184 13.04 24.77 1.96
CA ARG A 184 12.70 24.48 3.34
C ARG A 184 13.51 23.29 3.84
N ILE A 185 14.11 23.45 5.01
CA ILE A 185 14.65 22.32 5.79
C ILE A 185 13.51 21.82 6.69
N ILE A 186 13.17 20.54 6.58
CA ILE A 186 12.11 19.95 7.39
C ILE A 186 12.57 19.86 8.85
N SER A 187 11.70 20.29 9.77
CA SER A 187 11.91 20.18 11.20
C SER A 187 10.58 20.00 11.94
N SER A 188 10.56 19.20 13.01
CA SER A 188 9.41 19.07 13.89
C SER A 188 9.00 20.37 14.58
N GLU A 189 9.93 21.32 14.76
CA GLU A 189 9.60 22.61 15.40
C GLU A 189 8.68 23.49 14.54
N LYS A 190 8.67 23.26 13.21
CA LYS A 190 7.97 24.11 12.24
C LYS A 190 6.92 23.38 11.42
N HIS A 191 6.66 22.10 11.70
CA HIS A 191 5.61 21.37 10.98
C HIS A 191 4.23 21.60 11.61
N GLN A 192 3.18 21.28 10.87
CA GLN A 192 1.78 21.43 11.29
C GLN A 192 1.26 20.18 12.01
N SER A 193 2.03 19.09 12.02
CA SER A 193 1.66 17.84 12.69
C SER A 193 1.64 18.03 14.21
N ALA A 194 0.74 17.32 14.91
CA ALA A 194 0.73 17.27 16.38
C ALA A 194 1.84 16.38 16.98
N SER A 195 2.62 15.69 16.14
CA SER A 195 3.78 14.90 16.55
C SER A 195 4.90 15.82 17.06
N ASP A 196 5.68 15.38 18.05
CA ASP A 196 6.86 16.10 18.55
C ASP A 196 8.19 15.57 17.95
N CYS A 197 8.09 14.88 16.81
CA CYS A 197 9.22 14.33 16.07
C CYS A 197 8.96 14.35 14.56
N ASN A 198 10.03 14.46 13.75
CA ASN A 198 9.98 14.35 12.31
C ASN A 198 10.90 13.24 11.75
N ILE A 199 10.38 12.27 10.99
CA ILE A 199 11.20 11.22 10.34
C ILE A 199 12.02 11.74 9.15
N PHE A 200 11.81 13.00 8.78
CA PHE A 200 12.54 13.72 7.75
C PHE A 200 13.31 14.92 8.36
N GLU A 201 13.62 14.89 9.66
CA GLU A 201 14.36 15.96 10.34
C GLU A 201 15.66 16.30 9.58
N GLY A 202 15.88 17.60 9.33
CA GLY A 202 17.05 18.09 8.60
C GLY A 202 17.01 17.84 7.08
N PHE A 203 15.97 17.20 6.54
CA PHE A 203 15.86 16.95 5.11
C PHE A 203 15.61 18.27 4.36
N ARG A 204 16.55 18.66 3.50
CA ARG A 204 16.49 19.86 2.67
C ARG A 204 15.63 19.62 1.44
N CYS A 205 14.54 20.38 1.32
CA CYS A 205 13.64 20.38 0.17
C CYS A 205 13.73 21.70 -0.59
N VAL A 206 13.97 21.64 -1.90
CA VAL A 206 13.84 22.78 -2.83
C VAL A 206 12.64 22.51 -3.71
N GLY A 207 11.69 23.43 -3.79
CA GLY A 207 10.35 23.14 -4.30
C GLY A 207 9.36 22.96 -3.16
N ILE A 208 8.57 23.99 -2.86
CA ILE A 208 7.62 24.00 -1.75
C ILE A 208 6.28 24.62 -2.15
N PRO A 209 5.17 24.27 -1.47
CA PRO A 209 3.90 24.97 -1.65
C PRO A 209 4.00 26.37 -1.02
N VAL A 210 3.65 27.41 -1.77
CA VAL A 210 3.56 28.79 -1.25
C VAL A 210 2.13 29.20 -0.94
N ILE A 211 1.16 28.72 -1.74
CA ILE A 211 -0.27 28.93 -1.53
C ILE A 211 -0.99 27.60 -1.77
N THR A 212 -1.91 27.23 -0.89
CA THR A 212 -2.87 26.14 -1.13
C THR A 212 -4.28 26.69 -1.16
N ILE A 213 -5.01 26.34 -2.21
CA ILE A 213 -6.41 26.69 -2.42
C ILE A 213 -7.21 25.40 -2.29
N SER A 214 -8.25 25.39 -1.46
CA SER A 214 -9.19 24.28 -1.35
C SER A 214 -10.62 24.77 -1.54
N ASN A 215 -11.34 24.12 -2.46
CA ASN A 215 -12.70 24.49 -2.84
C ASN A 215 -12.83 26.00 -3.16
N GLY A 216 -11.82 26.57 -3.82
CA GLY A 216 -11.77 27.98 -4.22
C GLY A 216 -11.35 28.97 -3.13
N ASN A 217 -11.02 28.52 -1.91
CA ASN A 217 -10.59 29.38 -0.81
C ASN A 217 -9.10 29.18 -0.53
N ILE A 218 -8.36 30.26 -0.31
CA ILE A 218 -6.98 30.19 0.18
C ILE A 218 -7.02 29.66 1.62
N VAL A 219 -6.39 28.51 1.84
CA VAL A 219 -6.36 27.82 3.15
C VAL A 219 -4.96 27.72 3.74
N PHE A 220 -3.95 28.04 2.94
CA PHE A 220 -2.56 28.15 3.37
C PHE A 220 -1.86 29.19 2.50
N GLU A 221 -1.14 30.10 3.13
CA GLU A 221 -0.34 31.13 2.47
C GLU A 221 0.82 31.56 3.38
N ASN A 222 2.01 31.76 2.82
CA ASN A 222 3.19 32.27 3.55
C ASN A 222 3.56 31.50 4.82
N GLY A 223 3.29 30.19 4.87
CA GLY A 223 3.60 29.34 6.03
C GLY A 223 2.50 29.26 7.08
N GLU A 224 1.42 30.02 6.92
CA GLU A 224 0.29 30.04 7.85
C GLU A 224 -0.90 29.26 7.30
N VAL A 225 -1.55 28.48 8.16
CA VAL A 225 -2.78 27.74 7.84
C VAL A 225 -3.97 28.58 8.28
N THR A 226 -4.83 28.95 7.32
CA THR A 226 -6.06 29.74 7.55
C THR A 226 -7.33 28.90 7.41
N ALA A 227 -7.18 27.57 7.31
CA ALA A 227 -8.29 26.63 7.17
C ALA A 227 -9.21 26.63 8.39
N THR A 228 -10.53 26.63 8.17
CA THR A 228 -11.54 26.46 9.23
C THR A 228 -11.99 25.01 9.32
N ALA A 229 -12.09 24.48 10.54
CA ALA A 229 -12.63 23.16 10.80
C ALA A 229 -14.05 23.03 10.23
N GLY A 230 -14.32 21.94 9.50
CA GLY A 230 -15.63 21.70 8.86
C GLY A 230 -15.76 22.19 7.42
N ASN A 231 -14.78 22.94 6.88
CA ASN A 231 -14.83 23.38 5.47
C ASN A 231 -14.64 22.23 4.46
N GLY A 232 -13.96 21.15 4.88
CA GLY A 232 -13.81 19.95 4.06
C GLY A 232 -15.13 19.22 3.88
N LYS A 233 -15.40 18.73 2.66
CA LYS A 233 -16.61 17.98 2.34
C LYS A 233 -16.29 16.53 1.99
N TYR A 234 -17.14 15.61 2.44
CA TYR A 234 -17.09 14.23 2.00
C TYR A 234 -17.31 14.14 0.49
N ILE A 235 -16.52 13.30 -0.17
CA ILE A 235 -16.64 13.01 -1.60
C ILE A 235 -17.08 11.55 -1.73
N SER A 236 -18.30 11.34 -2.20
CA SER A 236 -18.79 10.01 -2.53
C SER A 236 -18.02 9.45 -3.73
N LEU A 237 -17.53 8.22 -3.60
CA LEU A 237 -16.77 7.52 -4.63
C LEU A 237 -17.73 6.55 -5.35
N ALA A 238 -18.04 6.83 -6.61
CA ALA A 238 -18.85 5.92 -7.40
C ALA A 238 -18.06 4.61 -7.65
N PRO A 239 -18.71 3.43 -7.56
CA PRO A 239 -18.04 2.16 -7.87
C PRO A 239 -17.69 2.08 -9.36
N PHE A 240 -16.91 1.05 -9.72
CA PHE A 240 -16.59 0.73 -11.13
C PHE A 240 -15.88 1.86 -11.90
N SER A 241 -14.78 2.40 -11.35
CA SER A 241 -13.89 3.31 -12.11
C SER A 241 -13.49 2.68 -13.44
N GLY A 242 -13.67 3.38 -14.57
CA GLY A 242 -13.33 2.86 -15.89
C GLY A 242 -11.84 2.49 -16.01
N VAL A 243 -10.94 3.32 -15.46
CA VAL A 243 -9.48 3.05 -15.46
C VAL A 243 -9.13 1.73 -14.74
N VAL A 244 -9.98 1.30 -13.81
CA VAL A 244 -9.80 0.07 -13.02
C VAL A 244 -10.58 -1.10 -13.64
N TYR A 245 -11.83 -0.91 -14.01
CA TYR A 245 -12.78 -1.98 -14.32
C TYR A 245 -13.01 -2.22 -15.82
N ASP A 246 -12.70 -1.30 -16.73
CA ASP A 246 -12.98 -1.50 -18.16
C ASP A 246 -12.30 -2.76 -18.71
N ARG A 247 -11.04 -2.99 -18.30
CA ARG A 247 -10.29 -4.20 -18.66
C ARG A 247 -10.85 -5.47 -18.02
N ILE A 248 -11.41 -5.37 -16.80
CA ILE A 248 -12.02 -6.49 -16.10
C ILE A 248 -13.31 -6.91 -16.82
N LEU A 249 -14.19 -5.94 -17.09
CA LEU A 249 -15.45 -6.15 -17.79
C LEU A 249 -15.25 -6.65 -19.22
N ALA A 250 -14.19 -6.20 -19.91
CA ALA A 250 -13.83 -6.73 -21.21
C ALA A 250 -13.37 -8.21 -21.14
N ARG A 251 -12.58 -8.59 -20.12
CA ARG A 251 -12.10 -9.97 -19.93
C ARG A 251 -13.23 -10.94 -19.64
N GLU A 252 -14.23 -10.53 -18.88
CA GLU A 252 -15.40 -11.38 -18.55
C GLU A 252 -16.21 -11.77 -19.78
N LYS A 253 -16.13 -10.99 -20.87
CA LYS A 253 -16.81 -11.29 -22.13
C LYS A 253 -16.03 -12.25 -23.02
N ILE A 254 -14.76 -12.53 -22.71
CA ILE A 254 -13.90 -13.39 -23.51
C ILE A 254 -13.89 -14.79 -22.86
N PRO A 255 -14.15 -15.87 -23.63
CA PRO A 255 -13.96 -17.23 -23.14
C PRO A 255 -12.58 -17.45 -22.52
N HIS A 256 -12.54 -18.05 -21.32
CA HIS A 256 -11.31 -18.17 -20.53
C HIS A 256 -10.12 -18.79 -21.27
N HIS A 257 -10.35 -19.73 -22.18
CA HIS A 257 -9.32 -20.40 -22.97
C HIS A 257 -8.62 -19.50 -24.00
N MET A 258 -9.17 -18.31 -24.30
CA MET A 258 -8.57 -17.35 -25.24
C MET A 258 -7.76 -16.25 -24.54
N LEU A 259 -7.60 -16.31 -23.21
CA LEU A 259 -6.81 -15.35 -22.43
C LEU A 259 -5.36 -15.84 -22.27
N ASP A 260 -4.59 -15.85 -23.35
CA ASP A 260 -3.15 -16.17 -23.33
C ASP A 260 -2.35 -15.18 -22.46
N GLY A 261 -1.40 -15.68 -21.66
CA GLY A 261 -0.54 -14.85 -20.79
C GLY A 261 -1.17 -14.33 -19.49
N LEU A 262 -2.48 -14.53 -19.29
CA LEU A 262 -3.18 -14.27 -18.02
C LEU A 262 -3.36 -15.53 -17.17
N HIS A 263 -2.94 -16.68 -17.67
CA HIS A 263 -2.89 -17.93 -16.90
C HIS A 263 -1.73 -17.85 -15.90
N LEU A 264 -1.92 -18.39 -14.71
CA LEU A 264 -0.83 -18.61 -13.77
C LEU A 264 0.06 -19.70 -14.36
N GLU A 265 1.10 -19.32 -15.12
CA GLU A 265 2.21 -20.22 -15.35
C GLU A 265 2.86 -20.48 -13.99
N SER A 266 2.62 -21.68 -13.46
CA SER A 266 3.36 -22.17 -12.32
C SER A 266 4.80 -22.44 -12.78
N GLU A 267 5.67 -21.44 -12.70
CA GLU A 267 7.12 -21.66 -12.62
C GLU A 267 7.42 -22.32 -11.25
N ILE A 268 6.92 -23.54 -11.06
CA ILE A 268 7.52 -24.46 -10.12
C ILE A 268 8.72 -24.99 -10.88
N ASN A 269 9.91 -24.51 -10.52
CA ASN A 269 11.16 -25.09 -10.99
C ASN A 269 11.14 -26.59 -10.64
N LYS A 270 10.90 -27.45 -11.65
CA LYS A 270 10.91 -28.91 -11.49
C LYS A 270 12.28 -29.43 -11.04
N ASP A 271 13.33 -28.61 -11.12
CA ASP A 271 14.69 -28.97 -10.76
C ASP A 271 14.93 -29.12 -9.26
N HIS A 272 14.01 -28.68 -8.38
CA HIS A 272 14.12 -28.93 -6.93
C HIS A 272 13.34 -30.17 -6.48
N ALA A 273 12.55 -30.80 -7.35
CA ALA A 273 11.76 -31.98 -7.02
C ALA A 273 12.48 -33.32 -7.30
N ASN A 274 13.67 -33.29 -7.91
CA ASN A 274 14.38 -34.52 -8.31
C ASN A 274 15.41 -35.05 -7.29
N HIS A 275 15.50 -34.45 -6.09
CA HIS A 275 16.30 -34.99 -4.99
C HIS A 275 15.42 -35.37 -3.80
N THR A 276 14.63 -36.42 -3.96
CA THR A 276 14.06 -37.15 -2.81
C THR A 276 14.32 -38.64 -3.02
N ASN A 277 15.30 -39.18 -2.30
CA ASN A 277 15.43 -40.62 -2.07
C ASN A 277 14.12 -41.09 -1.41
N ALA A 278 13.41 -42.01 -2.07
CA ALA A 278 12.08 -42.46 -1.67
C ALA A 278 12.06 -43.41 -0.47
N ASP A 279 13.21 -43.77 0.10
CA ASP A 279 13.31 -44.85 1.10
C ASP A 279 13.33 -44.41 2.57
N GLU A 280 13.28 -43.10 2.88
CA GLU A 280 13.37 -42.63 4.27
C GLU A 280 12.05 -42.11 4.90
N PHE A 281 10.91 -42.18 4.21
CA PHE A 281 9.70 -41.48 4.65
C PHE A 281 8.72 -42.29 5.54
N HIS A 282 9.00 -43.56 5.81
CA HIS A 282 8.11 -44.41 6.62
C HIS A 282 8.81 -44.99 7.85
N ASN A 283 9.24 -44.16 8.79
CA ASN A 283 9.47 -44.58 10.18
C ASN A 283 9.53 -43.37 11.13
N ARG A 284 8.36 -42.88 11.57
CA ARG A 284 8.28 -42.03 12.77
C ARG A 284 7.20 -42.56 13.72
N PRO A 285 7.51 -42.79 15.01
CA PRO A 285 6.50 -43.22 15.98
C PRO A 285 5.52 -42.09 16.30
N LEU A 286 4.27 -42.45 16.64
CA LEU A 286 3.22 -41.49 17.00
C LEU A 286 3.61 -40.62 18.20
N THR A 287 3.68 -39.31 17.99
CA THR A 287 3.83 -38.32 19.07
C THR A 287 2.54 -38.17 19.88
N LYS A 288 2.62 -38.43 21.18
CA LYS A 288 1.60 -38.03 22.18
C LYS A 288 1.61 -36.50 22.35
N ALA A 289 0.42 -35.90 22.32
CA ALA A 289 0.01 -34.57 22.77
C ALA A 289 0.84 -33.32 22.37
N GLY A 290 0.20 -32.37 21.67
CA GLY A 290 0.58 -30.95 21.66
C GLY A 290 0.87 -30.35 20.27
N TYR A 291 0.05 -29.35 19.90
CA TYR A 291 0.17 -28.41 18.77
C TYR A 291 0.24 -28.97 17.34
N ARG A 292 -0.82 -28.72 16.56
CA ARG A 292 -0.84 -28.89 15.10
C ARG A 292 -0.16 -27.70 14.42
N ASN A 293 0.84 -27.97 13.58
CA ASN A 293 1.38 -27.00 12.64
C ASN A 293 0.46 -26.94 11.40
N LEU A 294 -0.24 -25.81 11.19
CA LEU A 294 -1.20 -25.63 10.10
C LEU A 294 -0.55 -25.46 8.72
N LEU A 295 0.78 -25.38 8.65
CA LEU A 295 1.54 -25.21 7.39
C LEU A 295 1.84 -26.52 6.66
N ASP A 296 1.62 -27.69 7.28
CA ASP A 296 1.86 -29.01 6.67
C ASP A 296 0.57 -29.68 6.17
N SER A 297 -0.46 -28.90 5.79
CA SER A 297 -1.68 -29.48 5.25
C SER A 297 -1.53 -29.81 3.76
N SER A 298 -1.16 -31.05 3.46
CA SER A 298 -1.30 -31.64 2.12
C SER A 298 -2.76 -32.01 1.88
N PHE A 299 -3.61 -31.02 1.57
CA PHE A 299 -4.93 -31.31 1.04
C PHE A 299 -4.79 -31.85 -0.39
N ALA A 300 -4.84 -33.18 -0.51
CA ALA A 300 -5.07 -33.88 -1.77
C ALA A 300 -6.42 -34.61 -1.65
N LEU A 301 -7.38 -34.27 -2.51
CA LEU A 301 -8.68 -34.96 -2.63
C LEU A 301 -8.57 -36.05 -3.72
N SER A 302 -7.64 -36.98 -3.54
CA SER A 302 -7.56 -38.17 -4.40
C SER A 302 -7.09 -39.36 -3.57
N GLY A 303 -8.06 -40.17 -3.15
CA GLY A 303 -7.86 -41.41 -2.39
C GLY A 303 -9.16 -41.79 -1.68
N ALA A 304 -9.50 -43.08 -1.69
CA ALA A 304 -10.63 -43.59 -0.92
C ALA A 304 -10.44 -43.26 0.56
N GLN A 305 -11.46 -42.71 1.21
CA GLN A 305 -11.45 -42.39 2.63
C GLN A 305 -11.92 -43.61 3.44
N VAL A 306 -11.44 -43.72 4.67
CA VAL A 306 -11.62 -44.87 5.58
C VAL A 306 -13.10 -45.15 5.92
N ASP A 307 -13.98 -44.24 5.56
CA ASP A 307 -15.38 -44.16 5.91
C ASP A 307 -16.30 -44.09 4.67
N ASP A 308 -15.76 -44.28 3.46
CA ASP A 308 -16.53 -44.33 2.21
C ASP A 308 -17.51 -45.53 2.16
N ASP A 309 -17.22 -46.62 2.88
CA ASP A 309 -18.08 -47.81 2.99
C ASP A 309 -19.14 -47.71 4.10
N LYS A 310 -19.22 -46.57 4.80
CA LYS A 310 -20.21 -46.35 5.85
C LYS A 310 -21.30 -45.40 5.35
N ASP A 311 -22.52 -45.91 5.25
CA ASP A 311 -23.74 -45.15 4.95
C ASP A 311 -24.07 -44.17 6.11
N ILE A 312 -23.24 -43.14 6.28
CA ILE A 312 -23.48 -42.06 7.22
C ILE A 312 -24.29 -41.01 6.45
N ARG A 313 -25.61 -41.00 6.65
CA ARG A 313 -26.47 -39.86 6.29
C ARG A 313 -25.84 -38.58 6.83
N ARG A 314 -25.20 -37.79 5.95
CA ARG A 314 -24.72 -36.45 6.29
C ARG A 314 -25.93 -35.60 6.66
N MET A 315 -26.14 -35.36 7.96
CA MET A 315 -27.09 -34.36 8.43
C MET A 315 -26.59 -32.98 8.01
N SER A 316 -27.06 -32.48 6.87
CA SER A 316 -26.92 -31.08 6.52
C SER A 316 -27.86 -30.26 7.40
N LYS A 317 -27.36 -29.78 8.56
CA LYS A 317 -28.02 -28.66 9.25
C LYS A 317 -27.75 -27.40 8.45
N ARG A 318 -28.72 -26.99 7.63
CA ARG A 318 -28.74 -25.66 7.01
C ARG A 318 -28.96 -24.65 8.14
N VAL A 319 -27.90 -23.95 8.55
CA VAL A 319 -28.02 -22.84 9.51
C VAL A 319 -28.61 -21.65 8.77
N VAL A 320 -29.91 -21.44 8.94
CA VAL A 320 -30.60 -20.22 8.54
C VAL A 320 -30.55 -19.29 9.75
N LYS A 321 -29.66 -18.30 9.71
CA LYS A 321 -29.33 -17.28 10.76
C LYS A 321 -28.19 -17.66 11.74
N PRO A 322 -26.98 -17.09 11.59
CA PRO A 322 -25.96 -17.12 12.65
C PRO A 322 -26.34 -16.17 13.82
N PRO A 323 -25.87 -16.43 15.05
CA PRO A 323 -26.20 -15.61 16.21
C PRO A 323 -25.45 -14.28 16.15
N GLY A 324 -26.15 -13.22 15.75
CA GLY A 324 -25.59 -11.87 15.67
C GLY A 324 -26.41 -10.94 14.77
N GLY A 325 -27.58 -10.49 15.26
CA GLY A 325 -28.22 -9.23 14.85
C GLY A 325 -29.00 -9.20 13.53
N ASP A 326 -30.34 -9.17 13.63
CA ASP A 326 -31.21 -8.64 12.57
C ASP A 326 -30.89 -7.14 12.38
N SER A 327 -30.54 -6.72 11.17
CA SER A 327 -30.53 -5.31 10.78
C SER A 327 -31.88 -4.97 10.16
N HIS A 328 -32.78 -4.40 10.97
CA HIS A 328 -33.99 -3.78 10.43
C HIS A 328 -33.60 -2.52 9.65
N ARG A 329 -33.83 -2.55 8.35
CA ARG A 329 -33.92 -1.36 7.49
C ARG A 329 -35.21 -0.63 7.81
N ILE A 330 -35.20 0.47 8.57
CA ILE A 330 -36.15 1.57 8.37
C ILE A 330 -35.57 2.91 8.91
N TRP A 331 -35.61 3.93 8.04
CA TRP A 331 -35.31 5.38 8.17
C TRP A 331 -33.89 5.83 8.49
#